data_AF-A0A2V6FZH1-F1
#
_entry.id   AF-A0A2V6FZH1-F1
#
_cell.length_a   1.000
_cell.length_b   1.000
_cell.length_c   1.000
_cell.angle_alpha   90.00
_cell.angle_beta   90.00
_cell.angle_gamma   90.00
#
_symmetry.space_group_name_H-M   'P 1'
#
loop_
_entity.id
_entity.type
_entity.pdbx_description
1 polymer ?
#
loop_
_entity_poly.entity_id
_entity_poly.type
_entity_poly.pdbx_seq_one_letter_code
_entity_poly.pdbx_strand_id
1 'polypeptide(L)'
;MFALILIPLISAAEEEENTAPGFDEKAAERFAKLALACVEKEYPNKISHVLNSDEDVAPPRKLTPAFYGCYDWHSSVHGHWLLVRL
;
A
#
# COMPACT_ATOMS: atom_id res chain seq x y z
N MET A 1 20.99 -47.46 -44.64
CA MET A 1 19.73 -46.73 -44.36
C MET A 1 19.32 -47.02 -42.92
N PHE A 2 19.94 -46.33 -41.96
CA PHE A 2 19.59 -46.36 -40.54
C PHE A 2 19.17 -44.93 -40.18
N ALA A 3 17.92 -44.74 -39.81
CA ALA A 3 17.39 -43.42 -39.48
C ALA A 3 17.89 -43.01 -38.09
N LEU A 4 18.71 -41.95 -38.03
CA LEU A 4 18.99 -41.23 -36.79
C LEU A 4 17.70 -40.52 -36.35
N ILE A 5 17.11 -40.99 -35.26
CA ILE A 5 16.05 -40.25 -34.57
C ILE A 5 16.72 -39.14 -33.76
N LEU A 6 16.60 -37.91 -34.26
CA LEU A 6 16.91 -36.69 -33.52
C LEU A 6 15.91 -36.54 -32.38
N ILE A 7 16.33 -36.89 -31.17
CA ILE A 7 15.62 -36.52 -29.94
C ILE A 7 15.75 -34.99 -29.81
N PRO A 8 14.66 -34.22 -29.71
CA PRO A 8 14.79 -32.80 -29.43
C PRO A 8 15.35 -32.66 -28.02
N LEU A 9 16.49 -31.98 -27.87
CA LEU A 9 16.90 -31.43 -26.59
C LEU A 9 15.82 -30.42 -26.20
N ILE A 10 14.84 -30.86 -25.42
CA ILE A 10 14.02 -29.96 -24.62
C ILE A 10 15.01 -29.37 -23.61
N SER A 11 15.46 -28.15 -23.88
CA SER A 11 16.04 -27.31 -22.85
C SER A 11 14.94 -27.13 -21.82
N ALA A 12 15.05 -27.84 -20.70
CA ALA A 12 14.35 -27.47 -19.49
C ALA A 12 14.89 -26.09 -19.10
N ALA A 13 14.28 -25.04 -19.64
CA ALA A 13 14.30 -23.77 -18.96
C ALA A 13 13.61 -24.06 -17.62
N GLU A 14 14.43 -24.18 -16.57
CA GLU A 14 13.93 -24.17 -15.21
C GLU A 14 13.05 -22.93 -15.09
N GLU A 15 11.74 -23.12 -14.92
CA GLU A 15 10.90 -22.06 -14.40
C GLU A 15 11.46 -21.80 -13.00
N GLU A 16 12.25 -20.73 -12.88
CA GLU A 16 12.68 -20.22 -11.57
C GLU A 16 11.40 -20.06 -10.74
N GLU A 17 11.20 -20.98 -9.78
CA GLU A 17 10.14 -20.86 -8.79
C GLU A 17 10.30 -19.48 -8.16
N ASN A 18 9.30 -18.62 -8.32
CA ASN A 18 9.35 -17.26 -7.83
C ASN A 18 9.42 -17.30 -6.28
N THR A 19 10.64 -17.34 -5.74
CA THR A 19 10.91 -17.42 -4.30
C THR A 19 10.60 -16.11 -3.57
N ALA A 20 10.13 -15.07 -4.29
CA ALA A 20 9.67 -13.85 -3.67
C ALA A 20 8.49 -14.20 -2.75
N PRO A 21 8.58 -13.88 -1.45
CA PRO A 21 7.48 -14.12 -0.53
C PRO A 21 6.24 -13.38 -1.05
N GLY A 22 5.19 -14.15 -1.34
CA GLY A 22 3.90 -13.61 -1.76
C GLY A 22 3.25 -12.77 -0.66
N PHE A 23 2.20 -12.04 -1.03
CA PHE A 23 1.38 -11.32 -0.07
C PHE A 23 0.45 -12.30 0.66
N ASP A 24 0.83 -12.71 1.87
CA ASP A 24 0.09 -13.65 2.70
C ASP A 24 -0.74 -12.97 3.80
N GLU A 25 -1.52 -13.75 4.55
CA GLU A 25 -2.37 -13.26 5.64
C GLU A 25 -1.56 -12.50 6.72
N LYS A 26 -0.35 -12.98 7.03
CA LYS A 26 0.53 -12.31 8.00
C LYS A 26 0.99 -10.96 7.48
N ALA A 27 1.26 -10.82 6.18
CA ALA A 27 1.55 -9.54 5.56
C ALA A 27 0.35 -8.61 5.63
N ALA A 28 -0.84 -9.08 5.26
CA ALA A 28 -2.08 -8.32 5.35
C ALA A 28 -2.33 -7.79 6.76
N GLU A 29 -2.18 -8.63 7.79
CA GLU A 29 -2.37 -8.24 9.18
C GLU A 29 -1.40 -7.13 9.62
N ARG A 30 -0.11 -7.22 9.25
CA ARG A 30 0.88 -6.18 9.56
C ARG A 30 0.52 -4.85 8.91
N PHE A 31 0.10 -4.87 7.64
CA PHE A 31 -0.31 -3.66 6.92
C PHE A 31 -1.59 -3.05 7.49
N ALA A 32 -2.59 -3.87 7.81
CA ALA A 32 -3.81 -3.41 8.48
C ALA A 32 -3.49 -2.71 9.81
N LYS A 33 -2.61 -3.31 10.64
CA LYS A 33 -2.17 -2.73 11.91
C LYS A 33 -1.47 -1.37 11.73
N LEU A 34 -0.63 -1.21 10.71
CA LEU A 34 0.03 0.07 10.42
C LEU A 34 -0.99 1.16 10.08
N ALA A 35 -1.97 0.87 9.24
CA ALA A 35 -3.03 1.83 8.90
C ALA A 35 -3.89 2.15 10.12
N LEU A 36 -4.40 1.13 10.82
CA LEU A 36 -5.27 1.28 11.99
C LEU A 36 -4.60 2.03 13.16
N ALA A 37 -3.27 1.94 13.28
CA ALA A 37 -2.53 2.69 14.30
C ALA A 37 -2.62 4.21 14.13
N CYS A 38 -3.02 4.71 12.95
CA CYS A 38 -3.04 6.14 12.69
C CYS A 38 -4.34 6.69 12.11
N VAL A 39 -5.24 5.87 11.52
CA VAL A 39 -6.42 6.36 10.77
C VAL A 39 -7.34 7.32 11.55
N GLU A 40 -7.38 7.24 12.88
CA GLU A 40 -8.13 8.16 13.76
C GLU A 40 -7.23 9.07 14.62
N LYS A 41 -5.91 8.95 14.47
CA LYS A 41 -4.93 9.72 15.25
C LYS A 41 -4.70 11.08 14.62
N GLU A 42 -5.29 12.12 15.19
CA GLU A 42 -5.24 13.47 14.63
C GLU A 42 -3.89 14.19 14.80
N TYR A 43 -3.11 13.92 15.85
CA TYR A 43 -1.86 14.66 16.10
C TYR A 43 -0.67 13.75 16.45
N PRO A 44 0.56 14.14 16.07
CA PRO A 44 0.91 15.29 15.23
C PRO A 44 0.45 15.12 13.77
N ASN A 45 0.13 16.23 13.08
CA ASN A 45 -0.31 16.24 11.68
C ASN A 45 0.30 17.41 10.89
N LYS A 46 0.84 17.11 9.72
CA LYS A 46 1.41 18.04 8.75
C LYS A 46 0.33 18.45 7.76
N ILE A 47 -0.17 19.67 7.94
CA ILE A 47 -1.15 20.26 7.04
C ILE A 47 -0.43 20.90 5.84
N SER A 48 -0.83 20.50 4.63
CA SER A 48 -0.44 21.13 3.37
C SER A 48 -1.71 21.67 2.70
N HIS A 49 -2.13 22.86 3.13
CA HIS A 49 -3.35 23.52 2.69
C HIS A 49 -3.00 24.95 2.22
N VAL A 50 -3.54 25.37 1.07
CA VAL A 50 -3.38 26.73 0.57
C VAL A 50 -4.34 27.63 1.34
N LEU A 51 -3.86 28.75 1.87
CA LEU A 51 -4.65 29.73 2.60
C LEU A 51 -4.85 30.97 1.73
N ASN A 52 -6.08 31.45 1.64
CA ASN A 52 -6.42 32.73 1.02
C ASN A 52 -6.58 33.84 2.07
N SER A 53 -6.91 33.47 3.30
CA SER A 53 -6.97 34.36 4.45
C SER A 53 -6.75 33.59 5.76
N ASP A 54 -6.71 34.31 6.89
CA ASP A 54 -6.49 33.71 8.22
C ASP A 54 -7.65 32.79 8.63
N GLU A 55 -8.85 33.00 8.09
CA GLU A 55 -10.03 32.16 8.34
C GLU A 55 -9.89 30.72 7.81
N ASP A 56 -8.97 30.47 6.87
CA ASP A 56 -8.71 29.13 6.32
C ASP A 56 -7.89 28.25 7.28
N VAL A 57 -7.32 28.83 8.36
CA VAL A 57 -6.55 28.07 9.36
C VAL A 57 -7.50 27.26 10.23
N ALA A 58 -7.50 25.94 10.04
CA ALA A 58 -8.35 25.04 10.79
C ALA A 58 -7.63 23.72 11.17
N PRO A 59 -8.09 22.99 12.21
CA PRO A 59 -7.51 21.70 12.57
C PRO A 59 -7.83 20.61 11.53
N PRO A 60 -7.07 19.49 11.49
CA PRO A 60 -7.24 18.42 10.50
C PRO A 60 -8.68 17.91 10.40
N ARG A 61 -9.38 17.70 11.53
CA ARG A 61 -10.79 17.22 11.53
C ARG A 61 -11.77 18.15 10.80
N LYS A 62 -11.42 19.43 10.65
CA LYS A 62 -12.24 20.42 9.93
C LYS A 62 -11.85 20.52 8.47
N LEU A 63 -10.55 20.42 8.16
CA LEU A 63 -10.03 20.49 6.79
C LEU A 63 -10.34 19.20 6.00
N THR A 64 -10.17 18.03 6.60
CA THR A 64 -10.31 16.72 5.93
C THR A 64 -11.07 15.71 6.80
N PRO A 65 -12.39 15.86 7.03
CA PRO A 65 -13.13 15.12 8.07
C PRO A 65 -13.13 13.59 7.98
N ALA A 66 -12.97 13.02 6.78
CA ALA A 66 -12.86 11.56 6.60
C ALA A 66 -11.40 11.07 6.62
N PHE A 67 -10.45 12.00 6.54
CA PHE A 67 -9.02 11.72 6.35
C PHE A 67 -8.17 12.65 7.23
N TYR A 68 -8.59 12.83 8.47
CA TYR A 68 -7.94 13.74 9.42
C TYR A 68 -6.86 13.04 10.27
N GLY A 69 -6.89 11.71 10.30
CA GLY A 69 -5.90 10.92 11.01
C GLY A 69 -4.55 10.90 10.30
N CYS A 70 -3.65 10.10 10.84
CA CYS A 70 -2.29 9.91 10.39
C CYS A 70 -1.47 11.21 10.38
N TYR A 71 -0.20 11.08 9.96
CA TYR A 71 0.72 12.21 9.97
C TYR A 71 0.34 13.30 8.96
N ASP A 72 -0.35 12.96 7.87
CA ASP A 72 -0.93 13.93 6.94
C ASP A 72 -2.13 13.33 6.21
N TRP A 73 -2.85 14.18 5.48
CA TRP A 73 -4.02 13.80 4.68
C TRP A 73 -3.73 12.66 3.70
N HIS A 74 -2.61 12.73 2.97
CA HIS A 74 -2.26 11.71 1.97
C HIS A 74 -2.04 10.34 2.61
N SER A 75 -1.32 10.30 3.74
CA SER A 75 -1.10 9.09 4.53
C SER A 75 -2.42 8.47 4.98
N SER A 76 -3.37 9.31 5.41
CA SER A 76 -4.71 8.86 5.78
C SER A 76 -5.47 8.28 4.59
N VAL A 77 -5.42 8.91 3.41
CA VAL A 77 -6.06 8.37 2.18
C VAL A 77 -5.48 7.02 1.80
N HIS A 78 -4.15 6.88 1.82
CA HIS A 78 -3.49 5.60 1.54
C HIS A 78 -3.85 4.53 2.56
N GLY A 79 -3.90 4.86 3.85
CA GLY A 79 -4.30 3.93 4.91
C GLY A 79 -5.73 3.44 4.76
N HIS A 80 -6.68 4.34 4.46
CA HIS A 80 -8.07 3.96 4.22
C HIS A 80 -8.20 3.07 2.98
N TRP A 81 -7.54 3.43 1.88
CA TRP A 81 -7.58 2.64 0.66
C TRP A 81 -6.96 1.25 0.82
N LEU A 82 -5.84 1.17 1.55
CA LEU A 82 -5.21 -0.08 1.94
C LEU A 82 -6.22 -0.96 2.69
N LEU A 83 -6.86 -0.44 3.74
CA LEU A 83 -7.83 -1.21 4.54
C LEU A 83 -9.04 -1.72 3.75
N VAL A 84 -9.49 -0.99 2.73
CA VAL A 84 -10.59 -1.43 1.84
C VAL A 84 -10.16 -2.55 0.88
N ARG A 85 -8.86 -2.68 0.60
CA ARG A 85 -8.29 -3.61 -0.39
C ARG A 85 -7.72 -4.89 0.22
N LEU A 86 -7.47 -4.92 1.52
CA LEU A 86 -7.07 -6.12 2.28
C LEU A 86 -8.27 -7.05 2.46
#